data_AF-A0A9E3YW73-F1
#
_entry.id   AF-A0A9E3YW73-F1
#
_cell.length_a   1.000
_cell.length_b   1.000
_cell.length_c   1.000
_cell.angle_alpha   90.00
_cell.angle_beta   90.00
_cell.angle_gamma   90.00
#
_symmetry.space_group_name_H-M   'P 1'
#
loop_
_entity.id
_entity.type
_entity.pdbx_description
1 polymer ?
#
loop_
_entity_poly.entity_id
_entity_poly.type
_entity_poly.pdbx_seq_one_letter_code
_entity_poly.pdbx_strand_id
1 'polypeptide(L)'
;GSIWAYSLLIPVLALCLVGAQAWAQEQNQNENASDPKIGYQVLLGQWVRPDGGYLISINGVDADGKLDAMYANPQQLPFSKAQASRDGDTIKVFLELRAGGYNGSTYTLVYDRGQDELKGVYYQAVARQKYTVAFQRRGAAVAP
;
A
#
# COMPACT_ATOMS: atom_id res chain seq x y z
N GLY A 1 41.88 -23.40 -79.23
CA GLY A 1 42.60 -22.42 -78.42
C GLY A 1 42.69 -22.92 -77.00
N SER A 2 43.91 -22.99 -76.49
CA SER A 2 44.42 -22.89 -75.11
C SER A 2 43.44 -22.51 -73.98
N ILE A 3 43.61 -22.74 -72.67
CA ILE A 3 44.54 -23.42 -71.74
C ILE A 3 43.82 -23.24 -70.36
N TRP A 4 43.72 -24.30 -69.56
CA TRP A 4 43.81 -24.40 -68.07
C TRP A 4 43.14 -23.38 -67.12
N ALA A 5 42.43 -23.88 -66.09
CA ALA A 5 42.75 -23.65 -64.66
C ALA A 5 41.87 -24.50 -63.72
N TYR A 6 42.52 -25.27 -62.84
CA TYR A 6 41.95 -25.90 -61.65
C TYR A 6 41.94 -24.92 -60.47
N SER A 7 41.14 -25.27 -59.44
CA SER A 7 41.49 -25.19 -58.00
C SER A 7 40.72 -24.22 -57.09
N LEU A 8 40.07 -24.89 -56.11
CA LEU A 8 40.21 -24.75 -54.64
C LEU A 8 39.26 -23.83 -53.82
N LEU A 9 38.67 -24.51 -52.81
CA LEU A 9 38.33 -24.06 -51.43
C LEU A 9 37.07 -23.19 -51.28
N ILE A 10 36.15 -23.34 -50.31
CA ILE A 10 35.92 -24.19 -49.12
C ILE A 10 34.39 -24.07 -48.85
N PRO A 11 33.71 -25.08 -48.31
CA PRO A 11 32.33 -24.93 -47.83
C PRO A 11 32.33 -24.18 -46.49
N VAL A 12 31.61 -23.06 -46.39
CA VAL A 12 31.27 -22.51 -45.06
C VAL A 12 29.89 -23.04 -44.67
N LEU A 13 29.96 -24.16 -43.96
CA LEU A 13 28.90 -24.67 -43.10
C LEU A 13 28.80 -23.71 -41.89
N ALA A 14 27.72 -22.94 -41.80
CA ALA A 14 27.35 -22.25 -40.56
C ALA A 14 26.03 -22.83 -40.06
N LEU A 15 26.14 -23.94 -39.32
CA LEU A 15 25.14 -24.32 -38.32
C LEU A 15 25.13 -23.22 -37.25
N CYS A 16 24.14 -22.33 -37.30
CA CYS A 16 23.71 -21.63 -36.09
C CYS A 16 22.46 -22.35 -35.61
N LEU A 17 22.63 -23.19 -34.59
CA LEU A 17 21.54 -23.64 -33.73
C LEU A 17 20.77 -22.40 -33.27
N VAL A 18 19.56 -22.19 -33.78
CA VAL A 18 18.60 -21.34 -33.08
C VAL A 18 18.11 -22.18 -31.91
N GLY A 19 18.83 -22.02 -30.80
CA GLY A 19 18.50 -22.60 -29.51
C GLY A 19 17.07 -22.24 -29.13
N ALA A 20 16.39 -23.23 -28.55
CA ALA A 20 15.04 -23.14 -28.02
C ALA A 20 14.86 -21.89 -27.14
N GLN A 21 14.08 -20.93 -27.63
CA GLN A 21 13.45 -19.89 -26.83
C GLN A 21 11.96 -19.88 -27.15
N ALA A 22 11.30 -20.99 -26.86
CA ALA A 22 9.85 -21.12 -27.00
C ALA A 22 9.20 -21.69 -25.74
N TRP A 23 9.79 -21.48 -24.56
CA TRP A 23 9.25 -21.89 -23.26
C TRP A 23 9.76 -20.91 -22.19
N ALA A 24 9.20 -19.70 -22.11
CA ALA A 24 9.20 -18.86 -20.90
C ALA A 24 8.61 -17.46 -21.18
N GLN A 25 7.34 -17.41 -21.60
CA GLN A 25 6.52 -16.21 -21.36
C GLN A 25 5.15 -16.66 -20.88
N GLU A 26 5.13 -17.30 -19.71
CA GLU A 26 3.95 -17.48 -18.88
C GLU A 26 4.27 -16.97 -17.46
N GLN A 27 4.84 -15.76 -17.34
CA GLN A 27 4.94 -15.05 -16.06
C GLN A 27 4.88 -13.53 -16.28
N ASN A 28 3.69 -13.04 -16.61
CA ASN A 28 3.27 -11.74 -16.08
C ASN A 28 1.76 -11.77 -15.91
N GLN A 29 1.29 -12.78 -15.16
CA GLN A 29 0.06 -12.59 -14.41
C GLN A 29 0.37 -11.51 -13.39
N ASN A 30 -0.33 -10.40 -13.56
CA ASN A 30 -0.60 -9.39 -12.56
C ASN A 30 -1.15 -10.08 -11.29
N GLU A 31 -0.27 -10.65 -10.49
CA GLU A 31 -0.56 -11.08 -9.13
C GLU A 31 -0.50 -9.85 -8.23
N ASN A 32 -1.52 -9.00 -8.38
CA ASN A 32 -2.08 -8.26 -7.25
C ASN A 32 -2.82 -9.24 -6.32
N ALA A 33 -2.19 -10.37 -6.03
CA ALA A 33 -2.56 -11.30 -4.99
C ALA A 33 -1.95 -10.73 -3.71
N SER A 34 -2.82 -10.36 -2.79
CA SER A 34 -2.48 -9.93 -1.44
C SER A 34 -1.41 -10.84 -0.86
N ASP A 35 -0.24 -10.28 -0.54
CA ASP A 35 0.75 -10.97 0.29
C ASP A 35 0.06 -11.35 1.62
N PRO A 36 -0.09 -12.64 1.93
CA PRO A 36 -0.82 -13.10 3.12
C PRO A 36 -0.16 -12.69 4.45
N LYS A 37 1.01 -12.02 4.43
CA LYS A 37 1.66 -11.47 5.64
C LYS A 37 2.00 -9.99 5.55
N ILE A 38 1.01 -9.14 5.28
CA ILE A 38 1.19 -7.70 5.50
C ILE A 38 1.12 -7.36 6.99
N GLY A 39 2.28 -7.18 7.63
CA GLY A 39 2.34 -6.69 9.00
C GLY A 39 1.71 -5.29 9.16
N TYR A 40 1.44 -4.90 10.40
CA TYR A 40 0.85 -3.58 10.68
C TYR A 40 1.73 -2.40 10.23
N GLN A 41 2.99 -2.64 9.86
CA GLN A 41 3.92 -1.63 9.34
C GLN A 41 3.38 -0.93 8.09
N VAL A 42 2.46 -1.55 7.34
CA VAL A 42 1.78 -0.91 6.21
C VAL A 42 0.98 0.34 6.63
N LEU A 43 0.58 0.43 7.90
CA LEU A 43 -0.17 1.57 8.43
C LEU A 43 0.70 2.81 8.66
N LEU A 44 2.03 2.68 8.67
CA LEU A 44 2.94 3.79 8.94
C LEU A 44 2.79 4.89 7.88
N GLY A 45 2.77 6.14 8.31
CA GLY A 45 2.69 7.31 7.44
C GLY A 45 1.56 8.26 7.79
N GLN A 46 1.28 9.16 6.85
CA GLN A 46 0.28 10.22 6.99
C GLN A 46 -0.95 9.89 6.16
N TRP A 47 -2.12 10.03 6.77
CA TRP A 47 -3.43 9.67 6.20
C TRP A 47 -4.36 10.87 6.25
N VAL A 48 -4.75 11.39 5.10
CA VAL A 48 -5.50 12.65 4.96
C VAL A 48 -6.93 12.36 4.56
N ARG A 49 -7.88 13.02 5.22
CA ARG A 49 -9.27 13.04 4.79
C ARG A 49 -9.43 14.07 3.65
N PRO A 50 -9.80 13.68 2.42
CA PRO A 50 -9.76 14.57 1.26
C PRO A 50 -10.72 15.78 1.37
N ASP A 51 -11.82 15.62 2.09
CA ASP A 51 -12.92 16.59 2.17
C ASP A 51 -12.73 17.69 3.23
N GLY A 52 -11.84 17.48 4.21
CA GLY A 52 -11.66 18.40 5.34
C GLY A 52 -10.20 18.66 5.72
N GLY A 53 -9.25 17.99 5.07
CA GLY A 53 -7.81 18.15 5.36
C GLY A 53 -7.38 17.59 6.73
N TYR A 54 -8.25 16.84 7.41
CA TYR A 54 -7.93 16.20 8.69
C TYR A 54 -6.86 15.14 8.48
N LEU A 55 -5.92 15.04 9.42
CA LEU A 55 -4.77 14.15 9.29
C LEU A 55 -4.71 13.16 10.44
N ILE A 56 -4.43 11.90 10.11
CA ILE A 56 -3.96 10.89 11.04
C ILE A 56 -2.51 10.59 10.69
N SER A 57 -1.59 10.81 11.63
CA SER A 57 -0.18 10.37 11.49
C SER A 57 0.01 9.10 12.30
N ILE A 58 0.65 8.08 11.72
CA ILE A 58 1.03 6.83 12.39
C ILE A 58 2.55 6.70 12.23
N ASN A 59 3.29 6.90 13.32
CA ASN A 59 4.76 6.96 13.32
C ASN A 59 5.41 5.66 13.79
N GLY A 60 4.64 4.80 14.45
CA GLY A 60 5.12 3.53 14.97
C GLY A 60 3.98 2.54 15.19
N VAL A 61 4.33 1.26 15.18
CA VAL A 61 3.45 0.17 15.57
C VAL A 61 4.27 -0.94 16.21
N ASP A 62 3.79 -1.46 17.34
CA ASP A 62 4.41 -2.60 18.02
C ASP A 62 3.84 -3.95 17.53
N ALA A 63 4.39 -5.05 18.08
CA ALA A 63 3.99 -6.40 17.71
C ALA A 63 2.52 -6.72 18.06
N ASP A 64 1.99 -6.08 19.10
CA ASP A 64 0.61 -6.25 19.54
C ASP A 64 -0.37 -5.34 18.77
N GLY A 65 0.16 -4.48 17.89
CA GLY A 65 -0.59 -3.56 17.05
C GLY A 65 -0.92 -2.23 17.70
N LYS A 66 -0.37 -1.91 18.88
CA LYS A 66 -0.52 -0.57 19.45
C LYS A 66 0.17 0.44 18.54
N LEU A 67 -0.54 1.53 18.24
CA LEU A 67 -0.06 2.56 17.32
C LEU A 67 0.49 3.76 18.09
N ASP A 68 1.64 4.26 17.66
CA ASP A 68 2.04 5.64 17.93
C ASP A 68 1.41 6.53 16.87
N ALA A 69 0.31 7.19 17.24
CA ALA A 69 -0.52 7.94 16.30
C ALA A 69 -1.04 9.27 16.86
N MET A 70 -1.22 10.24 15.96
CA MET A 70 -1.70 11.59 16.26
C MET A 70 -2.82 12.00 15.30
N TYR A 71 -3.78 12.77 15.80
CA TYR A 71 -4.83 13.39 14.99
C TYR A 71 -4.57 14.88 14.82
N ALA A 72 -4.88 15.47 13.66
CA ALA A 72 -4.81 16.92 13.46
C ALA A 72 -6.09 17.48 12.81
N ASN A 73 -6.72 18.44 13.49
CA ASN A 73 -7.84 19.23 12.98
C ASN A 73 -8.12 20.51 13.82
N PRO A 74 -7.69 21.71 13.39
CA PRO A 74 -6.39 22.04 12.82
C PRO A 74 -5.25 21.82 13.81
N GLN A 75 -5.56 21.84 15.11
CA GLN A 75 -4.62 21.53 16.19
C GLN A 75 -4.36 20.02 16.25
N GLN A 76 -3.15 19.65 16.70
CA GLN A 76 -2.79 18.25 16.93
C GLN A 76 -3.28 17.77 18.30
N LEU A 77 -3.82 16.56 18.34
CA LEU A 77 -4.36 15.93 19.53
C LEU A 77 -3.95 14.45 19.60
N PRO A 78 -3.63 13.92 20.80
CA PRO A 78 -3.40 12.51 20.99
C PRO A 78 -4.70 11.72 20.94
N PHE A 79 -4.59 10.48 20.47
CA PHE A 79 -5.60 9.47 20.69
C PHE A 79 -5.50 8.95 22.12
N SER A 80 -6.63 8.75 22.79
CA SER A 80 -6.68 8.02 24.07
C SER A 80 -6.44 6.53 23.89
N LYS A 81 -6.78 6.01 22.70
CA LYS A 81 -6.48 4.64 22.26
C LYS A 81 -6.21 4.63 20.77
N ALA A 82 -5.14 3.97 20.36
CA ALA A 82 -4.83 3.73 18.96
C ALA A 82 -4.30 2.30 18.80
N GLN A 83 -5.05 1.47 18.07
CA GLN A 83 -4.82 0.03 18.01
C GLN A 83 -5.13 -0.49 16.61
N ALA A 84 -4.17 -1.19 16.02
CA ALA A 84 -4.38 -2.07 14.89
C ALA A 84 -4.76 -3.47 15.38
N SER A 85 -5.62 -4.13 14.61
CA SER A 85 -5.94 -5.54 14.79
C SER A 85 -6.10 -6.22 13.45
N ARG A 86 -6.18 -7.55 13.46
CA ARG A 86 -6.36 -8.35 12.26
C ARG A 86 -7.60 -9.23 12.39
N ASP A 87 -8.34 -9.34 11.29
CA ASP A 87 -9.48 -10.22 11.13
C ASP A 87 -9.35 -10.93 9.77
N GLY A 88 -8.90 -12.20 9.79
CA GLY A 88 -8.40 -12.87 8.59
C GLY A 88 -7.23 -12.11 7.97
N ASP A 89 -7.35 -11.75 6.69
CA ASP A 89 -6.35 -10.92 5.98
C ASP A 89 -6.62 -9.41 6.11
N THR A 90 -7.70 -9.03 6.80
CA THR A 90 -8.11 -7.63 6.94
C THR A 90 -7.39 -6.97 8.11
N ILE A 91 -6.69 -5.87 7.86
CA ILE A 91 -6.16 -5.00 8.92
C ILE A 91 -7.22 -3.97 9.31
N LYS A 92 -7.57 -3.94 10.58
CA LYS A 92 -8.50 -2.99 11.19
C LYS A 92 -7.72 -2.00 12.05
N VAL A 93 -8.20 -0.76 12.12
CA VAL A 93 -7.63 0.32 12.93
C VAL A 93 -8.74 0.92 13.79
N PHE A 94 -8.53 0.92 15.10
CA PHE A 94 -9.41 1.58 16.06
C PHE A 94 -8.69 2.75 16.71
N LEU A 95 -9.29 3.93 16.65
CA LEU A 95 -8.78 5.16 17.23
C LEU A 95 -9.87 5.82 18.09
N GLU A 96 -9.50 6.34 19.26
CA GLU A 96 -10.41 7.06 20.16
C GLU A 96 -9.85 8.43 20.52
N LEU A 97 -10.70 9.46 20.42
CA LEU A 97 -10.38 10.84 20.78
C LEU A 97 -11.19 11.27 22.00
N ARG A 98 -10.51 11.70 23.06
CA ARG A 98 -11.13 12.27 24.27
C ARG A 98 -10.84 13.75 24.50
N ALA A 99 -9.72 14.24 23.96
CA ALA A 99 -9.34 15.66 24.05
C ALA A 99 -10.14 16.52 23.05
N GLY A 100 -9.99 17.85 23.13
CA GLY A 100 -10.43 18.78 22.09
C GLY A 100 -11.93 18.79 21.77
N GLY A 101 -12.79 18.42 22.73
CA GLY A 101 -14.24 18.38 22.54
C GLY A 101 -14.76 17.11 21.84
N TYR A 102 -13.88 16.16 21.52
CA TYR A 102 -14.27 14.91 20.85
C TYR A 102 -14.91 13.89 21.81
N ASN A 103 -14.68 14.00 23.13
CA ASN A 103 -15.46 13.34 24.19
C ASN A 103 -15.74 11.83 24.00
N GLY A 104 -14.75 11.07 23.49
CA GLY A 104 -14.89 9.63 23.23
C GLY A 104 -15.34 9.30 21.81
N SER A 105 -15.21 10.24 20.87
CA SER A 105 -15.45 9.97 19.45
C SER A 105 -14.44 8.95 18.94
N THR A 106 -14.87 8.05 18.04
CA THR A 106 -14.04 6.94 17.57
C THR A 106 -13.97 6.86 16.07
N TYR A 107 -12.84 6.36 15.57
CA TYR A 107 -12.70 5.86 14.21
C TYR A 107 -12.57 4.34 14.27
N THR A 108 -13.37 3.63 13.48
CA THR A 108 -13.22 2.20 13.22
C THR A 108 -13.01 2.04 11.73
N LEU A 109 -11.76 1.77 11.34
CA LEU A 109 -11.30 1.79 9.96
C LEU A 109 -10.76 0.42 9.55
N VAL A 110 -10.75 0.18 8.25
CA VAL A 110 -10.18 -0.97 7.57
C VAL A 110 -9.17 -0.45 6.57
N TYR A 111 -8.01 -1.08 6.51
CA TYR A 111 -7.03 -0.80 5.46
C TYR A 111 -7.45 -1.48 4.16
N ASP A 112 -7.69 -0.67 3.14
CA ASP A 112 -7.93 -1.08 1.77
C ASP A 112 -6.61 -1.06 1.00
N ARG A 113 -6.01 -2.23 0.82
CA ARG A 113 -4.75 -2.39 0.08
C ARG A 113 -4.87 -2.00 -1.40
N GLY A 114 -6.04 -2.20 -2.00
CA GLY A 114 -6.23 -1.93 -3.43
C GLY A 114 -6.19 -0.45 -3.77
N GLN A 115 -6.62 0.40 -2.83
CA GLN A 115 -6.64 1.86 -2.98
C GLN A 115 -5.60 2.58 -2.11
N ASP A 116 -4.93 1.87 -1.21
CA ASP A 116 -4.06 2.43 -0.17
C ASP A 116 -4.78 3.49 0.68
N GLU A 117 -5.94 3.09 1.22
CA GLU A 117 -6.84 3.94 2.00
C GLU A 117 -7.21 3.32 3.35
N LEU A 118 -7.52 4.15 4.34
CA LEU A 118 -8.20 3.74 5.57
C LEU A 118 -9.68 4.13 5.49
N LYS A 119 -10.58 3.15 5.42
CA LYS A 119 -12.02 3.36 5.24
C LYS A 119 -12.81 2.83 6.41
N GLY A 120 -13.87 3.53 6.80
CA GLY A 120 -14.80 2.99 7.78
C GLY A 120 -15.71 4.04 8.37
N VAL A 121 -15.91 3.96 9.69
CA VAL A 121 -16.90 4.78 10.39
C VAL A 121 -16.22 5.67 11.40
N TYR A 122 -16.54 6.96 11.35
CA TYR A 122 -16.36 7.91 12.43
C TYR A 122 -17.65 8.00 13.26
N TYR A 123 -17.57 7.69 14.55
CA TYR A 123 -18.64 7.95 15.51
C TYR A 123 -18.35 9.26 16.26
N GLN A 124 -19.20 10.27 16.04
CA GLN A 124 -19.12 11.53 16.76
C GLN A 124 -19.91 11.42 18.06
N ALA A 125 -19.22 11.34 19.19
CA ALA A 125 -19.84 11.01 20.48
C ALA A 125 -20.82 12.11 20.97
N VAL A 126 -20.54 13.38 20.66
CA VAL A 126 -21.34 14.52 21.13
C VAL A 126 -22.72 14.54 20.46
N ALA A 127 -22.80 14.51 19.12
CA ALA A 127 -24.09 14.43 18.42
C ALA A 127 -24.64 13.00 18.30
N ARG A 128 -23.87 11.99 18.72
CA ARG A 128 -24.24 10.56 18.64
C ARG A 128 -24.55 10.10 17.22
N GLN A 129 -23.76 10.58 16.26
CA GLN A 129 -23.93 10.31 14.84
C GLN A 129 -22.75 9.49 14.29
N LYS A 130 -23.02 8.76 13.21
CA LYS A 130 -22.02 7.97 12.49
C LYS A 130 -21.86 8.51 11.09
N TYR A 131 -20.62 8.58 10.63
CA TYR A 131 -20.24 9.08 9.32
C TYR A 131 -19.32 8.07 8.65
N THR A 132 -19.60 7.73 7.40
CA THR A 132 -18.64 6.99 6.58
C THR A 132 -17.50 7.92 6.22
N VAL A 133 -16.27 7.47 6.44
CA VAL A 133 -15.06 8.26 6.19
C VAL A 133 -14.01 7.43 5.47
N ALA A 134 -13.16 8.10 4.71
CA ALA A 134 -11.99 7.53 4.07
C ALA A 134 -10.81 8.49 4.25
N PHE A 135 -9.62 7.93 4.51
CA PHE A 135 -8.37 8.65 4.54
C PHE A 135 -7.45 8.08 3.47
N GLN A 136 -6.87 8.96 2.66
CA GLN A 136 -5.89 8.62 1.65
C GLN A 136 -4.49 8.76 2.21
N ARG A 137 -3.59 7.84 1.86
CA ARG A 137 -2.18 8.04 2.19
C ARG A 137 -1.71 9.32 1.51
N ARG A 138 -1.13 10.23 2.31
CA ARG A 138 -0.38 11.35 1.77
C ARG A 138 0.89 10.77 1.16
N GLY A 139 0.96 10.79 -0.17
CA GLY A 139 2.21 10.50 -0.89
C GLY A 139 3.33 11.40 -0.35
N ALA A 140 4.58 10.93 -0.44
CA ALA A 140 5.72 11.80 -0.18
C ALA A 140 5.51 13.09 -0.98
N ALA A 141 5.56 14.24 -0.30
CA ALA A 141 5.54 15.52 -1.00
C ALA A 141 6.68 15.44 -2.02
N VAL A 142 6.36 15.44 -3.31
CA VAL A 142 7.35 15.77 -4.32
C VAL A 142 7.67 17.22 -4.02
N ALA A 143 8.77 17.45 -3.32
CA ALA A 143 9.26 18.80 -3.09
C ALA A 143 9.42 19.46 -4.48
N PRO A 144 9.06 20.75 -4.62
CA PRO A 144 9.21 21.46 -5.88
C PRO A 144 10.66 21.47 -6.36
#